data_AF-A0A0P7C035-F1
#
_entry.id   AF-A0A0P7C035-F1
#
_cell.length_a   1.000
_cell.length_b   1.000
_cell.length_c   1.000
_cell.angle_alpha   90.00
_cell.angle_beta   90.00
_cell.angle_gamma   90.00
#
_symmetry.space_group_name_H-M   'P 1'
#
loop_
_entity.id
_entity.type
_entity.pdbx_description
1 polymer ?
#
loop_
_entity_poly.entity_id
_entity_poly.type
_entity_poly.pdbx_seq_one_letter_code
_entity_poly.pdbx_strand_id
1 'polypeptide(L)'
;MVQISVFAVLAGASAFLLPLVTAVEDVKYFISFGDSYSQTGFDVTSTQPSAANPLGNPSLPGWTASGGLNWVGFMVTEFNTSLTLSYNFAYGGATVDADLVKPYADTVLSLIDQVEQFSNSIADHPAEAPWTSDNTIVGIWMGVNDVGNSYYLDGVSELLVKVVDAYFEQLQILYDAGVRNFALLTMPPTNLTPLMIAQGEASNKLLVAAIDEFNELLQSKLEEFNDANEGVTSKITDTAAAFNKAVEDPEAYGALDATCYNSDGVSCLWFNDYHPAVAIEKLVAAQVANDWDGFF
;
A
#
# COMPACT_ATOMS: atom_id res chain seq x y z
N MET A 1 -1.51 66.77 -58.89
CA MET A 1 -0.38 65.83 -58.70
C MET A 1 -0.36 65.50 -57.22
N VAL A 2 -0.53 64.21 -56.90
CA VAL A 2 -1.05 63.69 -55.63
C VAL A 2 -0.04 63.81 -54.49
N GLN A 3 -0.52 64.28 -53.34
CA GLN A 3 0.18 64.34 -52.06
C GLN A 3 0.06 62.95 -51.39
N ILE A 4 1.18 62.29 -51.09
CA ILE A 4 1.20 61.05 -50.30
C ILE A 4 2.02 61.32 -49.05
N SER A 5 1.32 61.52 -47.93
CA SER A 5 1.87 61.51 -46.59
C SER A 5 1.98 60.07 -46.12
N VAL A 6 3.20 59.63 -45.79
CA VAL A 6 3.46 58.31 -45.19
C VAL A 6 3.19 58.40 -43.69
N PHE A 7 2.14 57.72 -43.23
CA PHE A 7 1.91 57.46 -41.81
C PHE A 7 2.82 56.30 -41.37
N ALA A 8 3.73 56.56 -40.43
CA ALA A 8 4.46 55.53 -39.70
C ALA A 8 3.56 54.97 -38.58
N VAL A 9 3.20 53.69 -38.69
CA VAL A 9 2.50 52.97 -37.62
C VAL A 9 3.56 52.44 -36.66
N LEU A 10 3.64 53.02 -35.46
CA LEU A 10 4.39 52.45 -34.33
C LEU A 10 3.55 51.32 -33.73
N ALA A 11 3.89 50.08 -34.07
CA ALA A 11 3.37 48.90 -33.39
C ALA A 11 4.12 48.74 -32.05
N GLY A 12 3.42 49.00 -30.93
CA GLY A 12 3.91 48.67 -29.60
C GLY A 12 3.94 47.15 -29.41
N ALA A 13 5.12 46.60 -29.18
CA ALA A 13 5.25 45.20 -28.76
C ALA A 13 4.93 45.10 -27.27
N SER A 14 3.72 44.65 -26.93
CA SER A 14 3.42 44.16 -25.59
C SER A 14 4.19 42.86 -25.37
N ALA A 15 5.21 42.89 -24.53
CA ALA A 15 5.82 41.69 -24.00
C ALA A 15 4.82 41.00 -23.06
N PHE A 16 4.16 39.95 -23.55
CA PHE A 16 3.50 38.99 -22.68
C PHE A 16 4.59 38.20 -21.96
N LEU A 17 4.84 38.57 -20.70
CA LEU A 17 5.48 37.67 -19.75
C LEU A 17 4.48 36.52 -19.51
N LEU A 18 4.70 35.40 -20.19
CA LEU A 18 4.11 34.13 -19.76
C LEU A 18 4.61 33.88 -18.33
N PRO A 19 3.73 33.59 -17.36
CA PRO A 19 4.22 33.13 -16.08
C PRO A 19 4.97 31.81 -16.33
N LEU A 20 6.23 31.74 -15.90
CA LEU A 20 6.87 30.46 -15.66
C LEU A 20 6.10 29.80 -14.52
N VAL A 21 5.03 29.09 -14.83
CA VAL A 21 4.53 28.04 -13.95
C VAL A 21 5.37 26.83 -14.28
N THR A 22 6.58 26.78 -13.74
CA THR A 22 7.16 25.49 -13.38
C THR A 22 6.55 25.16 -12.04
N ALA A 23 5.29 24.71 -12.04
CA ALA A 23 4.89 23.78 -11.00
C ALA A 23 5.84 22.60 -11.19
N VAL A 24 6.83 22.48 -10.32
CA VAL A 24 7.38 21.16 -10.04
C VAL A 24 6.13 20.33 -9.75
N GLU A 25 5.84 19.31 -10.56
CA GLU A 25 4.79 18.36 -10.20
C GLU A 25 5.05 17.99 -8.74
N ASP A 26 4.08 18.21 -7.86
CA ASP A 26 4.26 18.05 -6.43
C ASP A 26 4.43 16.55 -6.13
N VAL A 27 5.66 16.07 -6.26
CA VAL A 27 6.01 14.65 -6.19
C VAL A 27 5.58 14.12 -4.83
N LYS A 28 4.77 13.06 -4.85
CA LYS A 28 4.34 12.34 -3.66
C LYS A 28 5.24 11.14 -3.42
N TYR A 29 5.51 10.86 -2.16
CA TYR A 29 6.29 9.72 -1.72
C TYR A 29 5.35 8.75 -1.03
N PHE A 30 5.22 7.57 -1.63
CA PHE A 30 4.42 6.50 -1.07
C PHE A 30 5.36 5.43 -0.50
N ILE A 31 5.52 5.44 0.81
CA ILE A 31 6.40 4.49 1.51
C ILE A 31 5.52 3.35 2.00
N SER A 32 5.75 2.13 1.52
CA SER A 32 4.86 1.01 1.82
C SER A 32 5.56 -0.14 2.51
N PHE A 33 4.87 -0.73 3.48
CA PHE A 33 5.30 -1.92 4.24
C PHE A 33 4.19 -2.97 4.17
N GLY A 34 4.57 -4.24 4.26
CA GLY A 34 3.58 -5.28 4.14
C GLY A 34 4.15 -6.66 3.87
N ASP A 35 3.25 -7.56 3.49
CA ASP A 35 3.58 -8.93 3.12
C ASP A 35 3.47 -9.17 1.60
N SER A 36 3.11 -10.39 1.19
CA SER A 36 2.97 -10.78 -0.22
C SER A 36 1.87 -10.04 -0.96
N TYR A 37 0.90 -9.44 -0.26
CA TYR A 37 -0.18 -8.65 -0.86
C TYR A 37 0.35 -7.28 -1.31
N SER A 38 1.41 -6.79 -0.67
CA SER A 38 2.02 -5.49 -0.96
C SER A 38 3.34 -5.59 -1.74
N GLN A 39 4.03 -6.74 -1.73
CA GLN A 39 5.36 -6.89 -2.34
C GLN A 39 5.38 -6.55 -3.83
N THR A 40 6.36 -5.72 -4.22
CA THR A 40 6.74 -5.45 -5.62
C THR A 40 8.18 -5.87 -5.96
N GLY A 41 8.99 -6.26 -4.97
CA GLY A 41 10.39 -6.67 -5.15
C GLY A 41 11.40 -5.52 -5.17
N PHE A 42 11.03 -4.34 -4.67
CA PHE A 42 11.92 -3.19 -4.58
C PHE A 42 13.10 -3.45 -3.65
N ASP A 43 14.29 -3.08 -4.13
CA ASP A 43 15.54 -3.05 -3.38
C ASP A 43 16.01 -1.61 -3.28
N VAL A 44 16.05 -1.08 -2.05
CA VAL A 44 16.44 0.30 -1.75
C VAL A 44 17.90 0.60 -2.10
N THR A 45 18.75 -0.41 -2.30
CA THR A 45 20.14 -0.24 -2.72
C THR A 45 20.32 -0.19 -4.24
N SER A 46 19.24 -0.42 -4.99
CA SER A 46 19.22 -0.48 -6.46
C SER A 46 18.73 0.84 -7.07
N THR A 47 18.16 0.78 -8.28
CA THR A 47 17.66 1.97 -9.00
C THR A 47 16.46 2.57 -8.26
N GLN A 48 16.58 3.84 -7.87
CA GLN A 48 15.55 4.54 -7.11
C GLN A 48 14.32 4.90 -7.97
N PRO A 49 13.14 5.08 -7.35
CA PRO A 49 11.92 5.54 -8.02
C PRO A 49 12.11 6.80 -8.86
N SER A 50 11.44 6.84 -10.01
CA SER A 50 11.43 8.00 -10.90
C SER A 50 10.15 8.05 -11.75
N ALA A 51 9.91 9.15 -12.46
CA ALA A 51 8.78 9.26 -13.39
C ALA A 51 8.77 8.16 -14.48
N ALA A 52 9.93 7.61 -14.86
CA ALA A 52 10.01 6.55 -15.87
C ALA A 52 9.71 5.16 -15.30
N ASN A 53 9.98 4.95 -14.01
CA ASN A 53 9.61 3.75 -13.28
C ASN A 53 9.27 4.16 -11.83
N PRO A 54 7.99 4.35 -11.49
CA PRO A 54 7.61 4.84 -10.17
C PRO A 54 7.88 3.84 -9.04
N LEU A 55 8.19 2.56 -9.36
CA LEU A 55 8.71 1.59 -8.39
C LEU A 55 10.23 1.65 -8.23
N GLY A 56 10.94 2.31 -9.15
CA GLY A 56 12.41 2.31 -9.23
C GLY A 56 12.99 1.00 -9.75
N ASN A 57 12.78 -0.08 -9.00
CA ASN A 57 13.14 -1.44 -9.36
C ASN A 57 12.17 -2.46 -8.71
N PRO A 58 11.93 -3.62 -9.36
CA PRO A 58 12.19 -3.91 -10.76
C PRO A 58 11.24 -3.08 -11.68
N SER A 59 11.15 -3.42 -12.97
CA SER A 59 10.16 -2.77 -13.84
C SER A 59 8.74 -3.08 -13.40
N LEU A 60 7.82 -2.12 -13.57
CA LEU A 60 6.37 -2.35 -13.45
C LEU A 60 5.95 -3.63 -14.22
N PRO A 61 5.08 -4.49 -13.64
CA PRO A 61 4.32 -4.28 -12.41
C PRO A 61 5.05 -4.64 -11.11
N GLY A 62 6.32 -5.08 -11.17
CA GLY A 62 7.00 -5.66 -10.01
C GLY A 62 6.97 -7.19 -9.99
N TRP A 63 7.49 -7.77 -8.91
CA TRP A 63 7.36 -9.19 -8.56
C TRP A 63 6.24 -9.36 -7.53
N THR A 64 5.00 -9.30 -8.03
CA THR A 64 3.78 -9.35 -7.22
C THR A 64 3.21 -10.77 -7.11
N ALA A 65 2.39 -11.01 -6.10
CA ALA A 65 1.59 -12.23 -5.95
C ALA A 65 0.16 -12.06 -6.51
N SER A 66 -0.05 -11.15 -7.47
CA SER A 66 -1.38 -10.89 -8.07
C SER A 66 -1.48 -11.29 -9.55
N GLY A 67 -0.35 -11.61 -10.20
CA GLY A 67 -0.26 -11.83 -11.65
C GLY A 67 -0.20 -10.53 -12.48
N GLY A 68 -0.20 -9.37 -11.83
CA GLY A 68 -0.11 -8.06 -12.47
C GLY A 68 0.21 -6.96 -11.45
N LEU A 69 -0.42 -5.78 -11.57
CA LEU A 69 -0.33 -4.76 -10.53
C LEU A 69 -1.01 -5.28 -9.25
N ASN A 70 -0.38 -5.05 -8.11
CA ASN A 70 -1.06 -5.07 -6.81
C ASN A 70 -1.50 -3.66 -6.43
N TRP A 71 -2.08 -3.48 -5.24
CA TRP A 71 -2.59 -2.19 -4.83
C TRP A 71 -1.53 -1.07 -4.86
N VAL A 72 -0.28 -1.37 -4.47
CA VAL A 72 0.84 -0.43 -4.53
C VAL A 72 1.09 0.04 -5.96
N GLY A 73 1.14 -0.91 -6.89
CA GLY A 73 1.26 -0.62 -8.32
C GLY A 73 0.15 0.31 -8.81
N PHE A 74 -1.10 0.01 -8.46
CA PHE A 74 -2.24 0.84 -8.84
C PHE A 74 -2.19 2.26 -8.25
N MET A 75 -1.76 2.41 -7.00
CA MET A 75 -1.61 3.73 -6.36
C MET A 75 -0.61 4.62 -7.12
N VAL A 76 0.44 4.06 -7.71
CA VAL A 76 1.46 4.84 -8.42
C VAL A 76 1.26 4.94 -9.94
N THR A 77 0.21 4.31 -10.50
CA THR A 77 -0.06 4.34 -11.95
C THR A 77 -1.45 4.77 -12.35
N GLU A 78 -2.49 4.41 -11.58
CA GLU A 78 -3.89 4.62 -11.97
C GLU A 78 -4.69 5.46 -10.98
N PHE A 79 -4.35 5.39 -9.69
CA PHE A 79 -5.06 6.10 -8.62
C PHE A 79 -4.24 7.24 -8.01
N ASN A 80 -3.43 7.91 -8.84
CA ASN A 80 -2.73 9.14 -8.51
C ASN A 80 -3.10 10.28 -9.45
N THR A 81 -3.02 11.50 -8.93
CA THR A 81 -3.19 12.75 -9.69
C THR A 81 -1.86 13.49 -9.84
N SER A 82 -0.89 13.20 -8.96
CA SER A 82 0.48 13.69 -9.01
C SER A 82 1.46 12.53 -9.23
N LEU A 83 2.66 12.84 -9.72
CA LEU A 83 3.73 11.83 -9.78
C LEU A 83 3.96 11.26 -8.38
N THR A 84 3.64 9.98 -8.20
CA THR A 84 3.84 9.27 -6.93
C THR A 84 4.98 8.26 -7.09
N LEU A 85 5.98 8.36 -6.23
CA LEU A 85 7.14 7.49 -6.19
C LEU A 85 7.01 6.50 -5.04
N SER A 86 7.05 5.20 -5.35
CA SER A 86 6.90 4.12 -4.36
C SER A 86 8.23 3.66 -3.81
N TYR A 87 8.38 3.73 -2.50
CA TYR A 87 9.46 3.08 -1.75
C TYR A 87 8.84 1.92 -0.97
N ASN A 88 8.81 0.74 -1.60
CA ASN A 88 8.09 -0.40 -1.08
C ASN A 88 9.00 -1.42 -0.40
N PHE A 89 8.97 -1.46 0.93
CA PHE A 89 9.73 -2.40 1.74
C PHE A 89 8.99 -3.73 1.99
N ALA A 90 7.77 -3.90 1.48
CA ALA A 90 6.98 -5.11 1.70
C ALA A 90 7.70 -6.39 1.21
N TYR A 91 7.61 -7.46 2.01
CA TYR A 91 8.27 -8.73 1.75
C TYR A 91 7.31 -9.91 1.90
N GLY A 92 7.30 -10.80 0.90
CA GLY A 92 6.39 -11.95 0.82
C GLY A 92 6.52 -12.89 2.02
N GLY A 93 5.40 -13.09 2.71
CA GLY A 93 5.29 -13.95 3.90
C GLY A 93 5.65 -13.28 5.23
N ALA A 94 5.91 -11.97 5.23
CA ALA A 94 6.22 -11.22 6.43
C ALA A 94 5.12 -11.39 7.50
N THR A 95 5.57 -11.65 8.72
CA THR A 95 4.82 -11.40 9.96
C THR A 95 5.28 -10.06 10.54
N VAL A 96 4.57 -9.53 11.54
CA VAL A 96 4.97 -8.27 12.18
C VAL A 96 6.31 -8.45 12.91
N ASP A 97 6.40 -9.49 13.73
CA ASP A 97 7.57 -9.86 14.52
C ASP A 97 7.83 -11.37 14.38
N ALA A 98 9.00 -11.72 13.84
CA ALA A 98 9.37 -13.10 13.57
C ALA A 98 9.59 -13.95 14.83
N ASP A 99 9.85 -13.32 15.99
CA ASP A 99 9.98 -14.01 17.27
C ASP A 99 8.61 -14.31 17.91
N LEU A 100 7.58 -13.51 17.61
CA LEU A 100 6.21 -13.75 18.06
C LEU A 100 5.49 -14.76 17.16
N VAL A 101 5.53 -14.54 15.84
CA VAL A 101 4.95 -15.45 14.85
C VAL A 101 6.00 -15.73 13.79
N LYS A 102 6.44 -16.98 13.74
CA LYS A 102 7.48 -17.41 12.80
C LYS A 102 6.95 -17.36 11.36
N PRO A 103 7.64 -16.69 10.41
CA PRO A 103 7.33 -16.78 8.99
C PRO A 103 7.57 -18.20 8.42
N TYR A 104 7.16 -18.42 7.17
CA TYR A 104 7.35 -19.73 6.51
C TYR A 104 8.83 -20.11 6.29
N ALA A 105 9.76 -19.15 6.34
CA ALA A 105 11.20 -19.35 6.25
C ALA A 105 11.97 -18.29 7.05
N ASP A 106 13.13 -18.66 7.60
CA ASP A 106 13.99 -17.77 8.42
C ASP A 106 14.62 -16.61 7.61
N THR A 107 14.48 -16.63 6.28
CA THR A 107 14.98 -15.56 5.39
C THR A 107 13.93 -14.48 5.10
N VAL A 108 12.70 -14.66 5.57
CA VAL A 108 11.61 -13.69 5.36
C VAL A 108 11.84 -12.49 6.26
N LEU A 109 11.71 -11.29 5.70
CA LEU A 109 11.85 -10.04 6.42
C LEU A 109 10.51 -9.66 7.06
N SER A 110 10.46 -9.61 8.39
CA SER A 110 9.30 -9.16 9.18
C SER A 110 9.07 -7.64 9.02
N LEU A 111 7.95 -7.11 9.52
CA LEU A 111 7.72 -5.66 9.52
C LEU A 111 8.85 -4.92 10.27
N ILE A 112 9.36 -5.50 11.36
CA ILE A 112 10.51 -4.95 12.10
C ILE A 112 11.74 -4.82 11.18
N ASP A 113 12.07 -5.88 10.43
CA ASP A 113 13.19 -5.85 9.49
C ASP A 113 12.97 -4.81 8.36
N GLN A 114 11.74 -4.69 7.88
CA GLN A 114 11.39 -3.72 6.83
C GLN A 114 11.52 -2.28 7.33
N VAL A 115 11.08 -1.98 8.56
CA VAL A 115 11.26 -0.66 9.17
C VAL A 115 12.72 -0.38 9.52
N GLU A 116 13.51 -1.40 9.87
CA GLU A 116 14.96 -1.27 9.99
C GLU A 116 15.61 -0.92 8.64
N GLN A 117 15.18 -1.54 7.52
CA GLN A 117 15.66 -1.17 6.19
C GLN A 117 15.32 0.27 5.83
N PHE A 118 14.11 0.73 6.11
CA PHE A 118 13.72 2.14 5.96
C PHE A 118 14.62 3.06 6.80
N SER A 119 14.81 2.72 8.08
CA SER A 119 15.58 3.49 9.05
C SER A 119 17.05 3.65 8.62
N ASN A 120 17.62 2.60 8.02
CA ASN A 120 18.98 2.58 7.52
C ASN A 120 19.14 3.15 6.09
N SER A 121 18.07 3.67 5.48
CA SER A 121 18.09 4.16 4.10
C SER A 121 17.50 5.56 3.95
N ILE A 122 16.19 5.67 3.75
CA ILE A 122 15.53 6.92 3.37
C ILE A 122 14.99 7.71 4.56
N ALA A 123 15.12 7.19 5.79
CA ALA A 123 14.61 7.84 7.01
C ALA A 123 15.20 9.25 7.26
N ASP A 124 16.45 9.47 6.83
CA ASP A 124 17.16 10.75 6.95
C ASP A 124 16.88 11.73 5.78
N HIS A 125 15.85 11.46 4.97
CA HIS A 125 15.40 12.33 3.87
C HIS A 125 16.50 12.68 2.85
N PRO A 126 17.19 11.67 2.27
CA PRO A 126 18.31 11.91 1.36
C PRO A 126 17.87 12.64 0.08
N ALA A 127 18.82 13.19 -0.67
CA ALA A 127 18.53 13.97 -1.87
C ALA A 127 17.79 13.17 -2.97
N GLU A 128 17.97 11.84 -2.98
CA GLU A 128 17.29 10.91 -3.88
C GLU A 128 15.86 10.58 -3.42
N ALA A 129 15.56 10.75 -2.13
CA ALA A 129 14.24 10.57 -1.53
C ALA A 129 13.89 11.74 -0.57
N PRO A 130 13.73 12.98 -1.07
CA PRO A 130 13.50 14.18 -0.26
C PRO A 130 12.02 14.29 0.15
N TRP A 131 11.50 13.26 0.78
CA TRP A 131 10.14 13.28 1.32
C TRP A 131 10.06 14.22 2.53
N THR A 132 8.85 14.65 2.88
CA THR A 132 8.53 15.49 4.02
C THR A 132 7.18 15.05 4.58
N SER A 133 6.78 15.57 5.75
CA SER A 133 5.44 15.32 6.28
C SER A 133 4.30 15.70 5.32
N ASP A 134 4.53 16.65 4.41
CA ASP A 134 3.48 17.23 3.56
C ASP A 134 3.31 16.47 2.23
N ASN A 135 4.33 15.73 1.80
CA ASN A 135 4.30 14.97 0.54
C ASN A 135 4.51 13.46 0.71
N THR A 136 4.61 12.97 1.96
CA THR A 136 4.75 11.54 2.26
C THR A 136 3.47 10.95 2.82
N ILE A 137 3.18 9.72 2.41
CA ILE A 137 2.21 8.86 3.07
C ILE A 137 2.81 7.46 3.24
N VAL A 138 2.64 6.91 4.43
CA VAL A 138 2.99 5.53 4.73
C VAL A 138 1.75 4.65 4.54
N GLY A 139 1.89 3.57 3.77
CA GLY A 139 0.89 2.52 3.62
C GLY A 139 1.33 1.22 4.27
N ILE A 140 0.51 0.62 5.12
CA ILE A 140 0.88 -0.66 5.77
C ILE A 140 -0.27 -1.65 5.68
N TRP A 141 0.01 -2.80 5.08
CA TRP A 141 -0.92 -3.94 5.02
C TRP A 141 -0.22 -5.20 5.51
N MET A 142 -0.54 -5.59 6.74
CA MET A 142 0.03 -6.73 7.47
C MET A 142 -1.07 -7.50 8.19
N GLY A 143 -0.70 -8.65 8.76
CA GLY A 143 -1.59 -9.50 9.56
C GLY A 143 -1.98 -10.81 8.86
N VAL A 144 -1.78 -10.92 7.53
CA VAL A 144 -2.11 -12.13 6.78
C VAL A 144 -1.38 -13.35 7.32
N ASN A 145 -0.06 -13.23 7.48
CA ASN A 145 0.77 -14.33 7.98
C ASN A 145 0.70 -14.47 9.50
N ASP A 146 0.53 -13.36 10.24
CA ASP A 146 0.39 -13.39 11.70
C ASP A 146 -0.85 -14.19 12.11
N VAL A 147 -2.01 -13.86 11.54
CA VAL A 147 -3.27 -14.59 11.76
C VAL A 147 -3.22 -15.97 11.11
N GLY A 148 -2.78 -16.05 9.85
CA GLY A 148 -2.74 -17.31 9.09
C GLY A 148 -1.90 -18.41 9.74
N ASN A 149 -0.81 -18.04 10.41
CA ASN A 149 0.10 -18.99 11.06
C ASN A 149 -0.26 -19.26 12.55
N SER A 150 -1.25 -18.58 13.12
CA SER A 150 -1.54 -18.65 14.56
C SER A 150 -3.00 -18.84 14.95
N TYR A 151 -3.98 -18.65 14.05
CA TYR A 151 -5.42 -18.65 14.38
C TYR A 151 -5.94 -19.90 15.12
N TYR A 152 -5.24 -21.04 14.97
CA TYR A 152 -5.60 -22.32 15.58
C TYR A 152 -4.91 -22.58 16.93
N LEU A 153 -4.03 -21.69 17.39
CA LEU A 153 -3.28 -21.86 18.63
C LEU A 153 -4.14 -21.54 19.85
N ASP A 154 -3.91 -22.29 20.93
CA ASP A 154 -4.37 -21.90 22.26
C ASP A 154 -3.64 -20.61 22.67
N GLY A 155 -4.39 -19.59 23.11
CA GLY A 155 -3.83 -18.29 23.50
C GLY A 155 -3.53 -17.36 22.32
N VAL A 156 -4.16 -17.57 21.16
CA VAL A 156 -4.03 -16.67 20.00
C VAL A 156 -4.40 -15.23 20.34
N SER A 157 -5.41 -15.00 21.17
CA SER A 157 -5.82 -13.65 21.58
C SER A 157 -4.69 -12.88 22.27
N GLU A 158 -4.02 -13.48 23.27
CA GLU A 158 -2.88 -12.86 23.94
C GLU A 158 -1.66 -12.69 23.03
N LEU A 159 -1.52 -13.54 22.01
CA LEU A 159 -0.48 -13.41 20.99
C LEU A 159 -0.77 -12.23 20.06
N LEU A 160 -2.00 -12.09 19.55
CA LEU A 160 -2.39 -11.01 18.65
C LEU A 160 -2.25 -9.63 19.31
N VAL A 161 -2.52 -9.51 20.61
CA VAL A 161 -2.24 -8.27 21.36
C VAL A 161 -0.76 -7.87 21.23
N LYS A 162 0.17 -8.81 21.45
CA LYS A 162 1.61 -8.54 21.34
C LYS A 162 2.04 -8.22 19.91
N VAL A 163 1.46 -8.92 18.93
CA VAL A 163 1.72 -8.68 17.51
C VAL A 163 1.32 -7.26 17.13
N VAL A 164 0.12 -6.81 17.52
CA VAL A 164 -0.35 -5.46 17.21
C VAL A 164 0.40 -4.40 18.03
N ASP A 165 0.79 -4.69 19.28
CA ASP A 165 1.69 -3.80 20.03
C ASP A 165 3.02 -3.58 19.28
N ALA A 166 3.66 -4.66 18.81
CA ALA A 166 4.90 -4.59 18.02
C ALA A 166 4.69 -3.84 16.69
N TYR A 167 3.54 -3.99 16.04
CA TYR A 167 3.17 -3.24 14.85
C TYR A 167 3.20 -1.72 15.12
N PHE A 168 2.59 -1.28 16.24
CA PHE A 168 2.54 0.15 16.58
C PHE A 168 3.86 0.71 17.10
N GLU A 169 4.72 -0.13 17.68
CA GLU A 169 6.12 0.26 17.94
C GLU A 169 6.84 0.61 16.63
N GLN A 170 6.56 -0.10 15.52
CA GLN A 170 7.11 0.24 14.21
C GLN A 170 6.52 1.55 13.66
N LEU A 171 5.22 1.82 13.85
CA LEU A 171 4.63 3.10 13.49
C LEU A 171 5.28 4.28 14.24
N GLN A 172 5.64 4.08 15.52
CA GLN A 172 6.33 5.10 16.30
C GLN A 172 7.70 5.44 15.70
N ILE A 173 8.46 4.46 15.22
CA ILE A 173 9.74 4.70 14.54
C ILE A 173 9.54 5.56 13.28
N LEU A 174 8.51 5.25 12.48
CA LEU A 174 8.19 6.03 11.27
C LEU A 174 7.75 7.46 11.62
N TYR A 175 6.95 7.63 12.69
CA TYR A 175 6.57 8.95 13.19
C TYR A 175 7.77 9.76 13.66
N ASP A 176 8.68 9.15 14.41
CA ASP A 176 9.88 9.79 14.92
C ASP A 176 10.82 10.23 13.78
N ALA A 177 10.81 9.50 12.65
CA ALA A 177 11.51 9.88 11.42
C ALA A 177 10.85 11.06 10.66
N GLY A 178 9.63 11.45 11.02
CA GLY A 178 8.92 12.60 10.45
C GLY A 178 7.67 12.27 9.64
N VAL A 179 7.26 11.01 9.55
CA VAL A 179 6.00 10.62 8.87
C VAL A 179 4.80 11.18 9.64
N ARG A 180 3.83 11.74 8.92
CA ARG A 180 2.59 12.27 9.52
C ARG A 180 1.30 11.75 8.89
N ASN A 181 1.36 11.08 7.74
CA ASN A 181 0.19 10.49 7.07
C ASN A 181 0.33 8.96 7.05
N PHE A 182 -0.63 8.25 7.65
CA PHE A 182 -0.62 6.79 7.78
C PHE A 182 -1.91 6.15 7.25
N ALA A 183 -1.83 5.45 6.12
CA ALA A 183 -2.87 4.59 5.58
C ALA A 183 -2.64 3.14 6.05
N LEU A 184 -3.39 2.69 7.05
CA LEU A 184 -3.35 1.30 7.49
C LEU A 184 -4.47 0.53 6.79
N LEU A 185 -4.25 -0.74 6.45
CA LEU A 185 -5.26 -1.59 5.84
C LEU A 185 -5.65 -2.69 6.82
N THR A 186 -6.95 -2.97 6.95
CA THR A 186 -7.42 -4.11 7.74
C THR A 186 -6.87 -5.42 7.17
N MET A 187 -6.61 -6.38 8.06
CA MET A 187 -6.31 -7.75 7.67
C MET A 187 -7.45 -8.26 6.77
N PRO A 188 -7.15 -8.74 5.56
CA PRO A 188 -8.18 -9.06 4.57
C PRO A 188 -8.98 -10.28 4.98
N PRO A 189 -10.21 -10.47 4.46
CA PRO A 189 -11.03 -11.64 4.74
C PRO A 189 -10.45 -12.89 4.06
N THR A 190 -9.31 -13.38 4.55
CA THR A 190 -8.59 -14.55 4.00
C THR A 190 -9.40 -15.83 4.17
N ASN A 191 -10.43 -15.80 5.00
CA ASN A 191 -11.44 -16.84 5.10
C ASN A 191 -12.21 -17.07 3.78
N LEU A 192 -12.18 -16.10 2.85
CA LEU A 192 -12.74 -16.22 1.50
C LEU A 192 -11.79 -16.86 0.48
N THR A 193 -10.51 -17.05 0.84
CA THR A 193 -9.54 -17.65 -0.08
C THR A 193 -9.90 -19.12 -0.37
N PRO A 194 -9.64 -19.62 -1.60
CA PRO A 194 -9.85 -21.03 -1.92
C PRO A 194 -9.16 -21.99 -0.94
N LEU A 195 -7.94 -21.65 -0.51
CA LEU A 195 -7.17 -22.40 0.48
C LEU A 195 -7.90 -22.51 1.82
N MET A 196 -8.38 -21.39 2.37
CA MET A 196 -9.03 -21.38 3.69
C MET A 196 -10.45 -21.94 3.66
N ILE A 197 -11.15 -21.85 2.53
CA ILE A 197 -12.44 -22.54 2.32
C ILE A 197 -12.22 -24.05 2.35
N ALA A 198 -11.16 -24.55 1.71
CA ALA A 198 -10.85 -25.99 1.66
C ALA A 198 -10.52 -26.60 3.03
N GLN A 199 -10.16 -25.80 4.03
CA GLN A 199 -9.93 -26.27 5.41
C GLN A 199 -11.22 -26.58 6.18
N GLY A 200 -12.38 -26.16 5.65
CA GLY A 200 -13.70 -26.46 6.21
C GLY A 200 -14.19 -25.46 7.25
N GLU A 201 -15.51 -25.48 7.48
CA GLU A 201 -16.26 -24.47 8.24
C GLU A 201 -15.75 -24.27 9.68
N ALA A 202 -15.37 -25.36 10.37
CA ALA A 202 -14.87 -25.27 11.73
C ALA A 202 -13.54 -24.51 11.82
N SER A 203 -12.61 -24.76 10.89
CA SER A 203 -11.34 -24.04 10.82
C SER A 203 -11.57 -22.59 10.42
N ASN A 204 -12.42 -22.38 9.42
CA ASN A 204 -12.75 -21.06 8.91
C ASN A 204 -13.40 -20.16 9.98
N LYS A 205 -14.20 -20.73 10.89
CA LYS A 205 -14.78 -20.00 12.02
C LYS A 205 -13.72 -19.50 13.01
N LEU A 206 -12.68 -20.29 13.29
CA LEU A 206 -11.56 -19.86 14.14
C LEU A 206 -10.77 -18.75 13.46
N LEU A 207 -10.53 -18.89 12.15
CA LEU A 207 -9.87 -17.88 11.34
C LEU A 207 -10.62 -16.56 11.39
N VAL A 208 -11.94 -16.56 11.11
CA VAL A 208 -12.76 -15.33 11.16
C VAL A 208 -12.67 -14.63 12.52
N ALA A 209 -12.74 -15.38 13.63
CA ALA A 209 -12.61 -14.79 14.95
C ALA A 209 -11.24 -14.11 15.17
N ALA A 210 -10.15 -14.72 14.68
CA ALA A 210 -8.81 -14.13 14.78
C ALA A 210 -8.62 -12.93 13.83
N ILE A 211 -9.26 -12.92 12.65
CA ILE A 211 -9.29 -11.77 11.74
C ILE A 211 -10.01 -10.59 12.40
N ASP A 212 -11.19 -10.84 12.97
CA ASP A 212 -11.98 -9.82 13.66
C ASP A 212 -11.19 -9.23 14.84
N GLU A 213 -10.57 -10.09 15.67
CA GLU A 213 -9.75 -9.65 16.80
C GLU A 213 -8.54 -8.81 16.36
N PHE A 214 -7.80 -9.22 15.31
CA PHE A 214 -6.68 -8.43 14.79
C PHE A 214 -7.15 -7.04 14.31
N ASN A 215 -8.28 -6.98 13.59
CA ASN A 215 -8.82 -5.73 13.07
C ASN A 215 -9.40 -4.82 14.17
N GLU A 216 -9.95 -5.37 15.24
CA GLU A 216 -10.37 -4.61 16.43
C GLU A 216 -9.15 -4.03 17.17
N LEU A 217 -8.10 -4.83 17.37
CA LEU A 217 -6.85 -4.37 17.98
C LEU A 217 -6.18 -3.27 17.16
N LEU A 218 -6.12 -3.43 15.82
CA LEU A 218 -5.58 -2.43 14.90
C LEU A 218 -6.30 -1.08 15.04
N GLN A 219 -7.64 -1.09 15.14
CA GLN A 219 -8.44 0.12 15.35
C GLN A 219 -8.15 0.77 16.71
N SER A 220 -8.25 -0.01 17.79
CA SER A 220 -8.01 0.48 19.16
C SER A 220 -6.61 1.09 19.31
N LYS A 221 -5.59 0.45 18.73
CA LYS A 221 -4.21 0.91 18.82
C LYS A 221 -3.94 2.13 17.93
N LEU A 222 -4.67 2.29 16.84
CA LEU A 222 -4.59 3.52 16.04
C LEU A 222 -5.16 4.73 16.79
N GLU A 223 -6.24 4.53 17.54
CA GLU A 223 -6.79 5.57 18.42
C GLU A 223 -5.75 5.99 19.49
N GLU A 224 -5.15 5.02 20.19
CA GLU A 224 -4.08 5.27 21.16
C GLU A 224 -2.89 6.02 20.53
N PHE A 225 -2.46 5.59 19.33
CA PHE A 225 -1.36 6.21 18.60
C PHE A 225 -1.65 7.67 18.21
N ASN A 226 -2.87 7.96 17.76
CA ASN A 226 -3.29 9.31 17.40
C ASN A 226 -3.36 10.23 18.63
N ASP A 227 -3.82 9.71 19.77
CA ASP A 227 -3.87 10.48 21.02
C ASP A 227 -2.47 10.79 21.58
N ALA A 228 -1.50 9.90 21.33
CA ALA A 228 -0.13 10.03 21.79
C ALA A 228 0.75 10.92 20.88
N ASN A 229 0.38 11.12 19.61
CA ASN A 229 1.24 11.74 18.61
C ASN A 229 0.58 12.93 17.91
N GLU A 230 1.15 14.12 18.10
CA GLU A 230 0.63 15.34 17.49
C GLU A 230 0.90 15.41 15.98
N GLY A 231 -0.03 16.02 15.24
CA GLY A 231 0.11 16.29 13.81
C GLY A 231 -0.08 15.06 12.91
N VAL A 232 -0.54 13.94 13.46
CA VAL A 232 -0.86 12.73 12.69
C VAL A 232 -2.21 12.88 11.99
N THR A 233 -2.24 12.51 10.71
CA THR A 233 -3.45 12.11 10.00
C THR A 233 -3.33 10.62 9.71
N SER A 234 -4.28 9.82 10.19
CA SER A 234 -4.27 8.38 9.95
C SER A 234 -5.67 7.87 9.63
N LYS A 235 -5.73 6.82 8.81
CA LYS A 235 -6.98 6.18 8.38
C LYS A 235 -6.76 4.67 8.28
N ILE A 236 -7.78 3.92 8.66
CA ILE A 236 -7.88 2.49 8.37
C ILE A 236 -8.78 2.32 7.15
N THR A 237 -8.24 1.73 6.09
CA THR A 237 -9.00 1.29 4.93
C THR A 237 -9.52 -0.13 5.18
N ASP A 238 -10.84 -0.31 5.13
CA ASP A 238 -11.47 -1.62 5.22
C ASP A 238 -11.30 -2.40 3.92
N THR A 239 -10.47 -3.43 3.96
CA THR A 239 -10.22 -4.30 2.81
C THR A 239 -11.34 -5.30 2.58
N ALA A 240 -12.17 -5.62 3.60
CA ALA A 240 -13.25 -6.59 3.44
C ALA A 240 -14.29 -6.14 2.43
N ALA A 241 -14.58 -4.84 2.35
CA ALA A 241 -15.49 -4.26 1.36
C ALA A 241 -15.04 -4.56 -0.08
N ALA A 242 -13.74 -4.43 -0.39
CA ALA A 242 -13.21 -4.72 -1.71
C ALA A 242 -13.30 -6.22 -2.07
N PHE A 243 -12.92 -7.09 -1.13
CA PHE A 243 -12.98 -8.54 -1.32
C PHE A 243 -14.41 -9.03 -1.51
N ASN A 244 -15.34 -8.63 -0.64
CA ASN A 244 -16.75 -9.01 -0.71
C ASN A 244 -17.38 -8.54 -2.02
N LYS A 245 -17.10 -7.30 -2.44
CA LYS A 245 -17.62 -6.77 -3.70
C LYS A 245 -17.23 -7.62 -4.92
N ALA A 246 -16.02 -8.16 -4.94
CA ALA A 246 -15.58 -9.04 -6.02
C ALA A 246 -16.19 -10.44 -5.91
N VAL A 247 -16.20 -11.02 -4.71
CA VAL A 247 -16.71 -12.37 -4.42
C VAL A 247 -18.23 -12.49 -4.64
N GLU A 248 -18.99 -11.42 -4.39
CA GLU A 248 -20.44 -11.37 -4.58
C GLU A 248 -20.86 -11.31 -6.06
N ASP A 249 -20.00 -10.81 -6.95
CA ASP A 249 -20.26 -10.70 -8.39
C ASP A 249 -18.99 -10.99 -9.23
N PRO A 250 -18.47 -12.23 -9.21
CA PRO A 250 -17.21 -12.58 -9.87
C PRO A 250 -17.23 -12.35 -11.38
N GLU A 251 -18.38 -12.53 -12.03
CA GLU A 251 -18.54 -12.35 -13.48
C GLU A 251 -18.31 -10.88 -13.89
N ALA A 252 -18.71 -9.91 -13.07
CA ALA A 252 -18.45 -8.49 -13.32
C ALA A 252 -16.96 -8.14 -13.35
N TYR A 253 -16.12 -8.99 -12.76
CA TYR A 253 -14.66 -8.85 -12.74
C TYR A 253 -13.94 -9.86 -13.65
N GLY A 254 -14.68 -10.53 -14.54
CA GLY A 254 -14.12 -11.45 -15.53
C GLY A 254 -13.72 -12.82 -14.99
N ALA A 255 -14.11 -13.15 -13.76
CA ALA A 255 -13.86 -14.44 -13.14
C ALA A 255 -15.03 -15.42 -13.38
N LEU A 256 -14.71 -16.72 -13.44
CA LEU A 256 -15.70 -17.78 -13.62
C LEU A 256 -16.61 -17.94 -12.40
N ASP A 257 -16.03 -17.89 -11.21
CA ASP A 257 -16.72 -18.00 -9.94
C ASP A 257 -15.87 -17.37 -8.82
N ALA A 258 -16.40 -17.38 -7.60
CA ALA A 258 -15.78 -16.75 -6.44
C ALA A 258 -14.51 -17.46 -5.93
N THR A 259 -14.24 -18.70 -6.33
CA THR A 259 -13.13 -19.52 -5.81
C THR A 259 -12.13 -19.95 -6.87
N CYS A 260 -12.36 -19.56 -8.12
CA CYS A 260 -11.44 -19.88 -9.20
C CYS A 260 -10.11 -19.15 -8.98
N TYR A 261 -9.00 -19.83 -9.29
CA TYR A 261 -7.67 -19.26 -9.21
C TYR A 261 -6.81 -19.69 -10.39
N ASN A 262 -5.96 -18.80 -10.86
CA ASN A 262 -4.91 -19.11 -11.82
C ASN A 262 -3.84 -18.02 -11.86
N SER A 263 -2.68 -18.35 -12.41
CA SER A 263 -1.51 -17.47 -12.41
C SER A 263 -1.53 -16.38 -13.48
N ASP A 264 -2.61 -16.21 -14.25
CA ASP A 264 -2.69 -15.11 -15.22
C ASP A 264 -3.11 -13.78 -14.55
N GLY A 265 -3.68 -13.85 -13.35
CA GLY A 265 -4.05 -12.68 -12.53
C GLY A 265 -5.26 -11.89 -13.03
N VAL A 266 -5.94 -12.35 -14.08
CA VAL A 266 -7.01 -11.59 -14.77
C VAL A 266 -8.29 -12.41 -14.92
N SER A 267 -8.21 -13.70 -15.24
CA SER A 267 -9.39 -14.53 -15.52
C SER A 267 -9.98 -15.22 -14.28
N CYS A 268 -9.41 -14.95 -13.10
CA CYS A 268 -9.89 -15.39 -11.81
C CYS A 268 -9.74 -14.32 -10.74
N LEU A 269 -10.57 -14.38 -9.69
CA LEU A 269 -10.47 -13.46 -8.56
C LEU A 269 -9.19 -13.66 -7.73
N TRP A 270 -8.59 -14.85 -7.82
CA TRP A 270 -7.41 -15.24 -7.06
C TRP A 270 -6.26 -15.64 -7.99
N PHE A 271 -5.05 -15.18 -7.70
CA PHE A 271 -3.84 -15.50 -8.47
C PHE A 271 -3.33 -16.93 -8.21
N ASN A 272 -3.46 -17.36 -6.95
CA ASN A 272 -3.33 -18.75 -6.54
C ASN A 272 -4.43 -19.03 -5.53
N ASP A 273 -4.38 -20.13 -4.80
CA ASP A 273 -5.41 -20.46 -3.82
C ASP A 273 -5.41 -19.56 -2.58
N TYR A 274 -4.49 -18.60 -2.45
CA TYR A 274 -4.37 -17.73 -1.28
C TYR A 274 -4.35 -16.22 -1.60
N HIS A 275 -3.75 -15.80 -2.71
CA HIS A 275 -3.51 -14.39 -2.99
C HIS A 275 -4.56 -13.82 -3.95
N PRO A 276 -5.05 -12.58 -3.71
CA PRO A 276 -5.98 -11.91 -4.61
C PRO A 276 -5.32 -11.62 -5.96
N ALA A 277 -6.12 -11.72 -7.02
CA ALA A 277 -5.71 -11.30 -8.36
C ALA A 277 -5.92 -9.79 -8.55
N VAL A 278 -5.53 -9.30 -9.73
CA VAL A 278 -5.50 -7.87 -10.09
C VAL A 278 -6.84 -7.16 -9.86
N ALA A 279 -7.98 -7.83 -10.05
CA ALA A 279 -9.30 -7.21 -9.85
C ALA A 279 -9.56 -6.80 -8.39
N ILE A 280 -9.24 -7.68 -7.43
CA ILE A 280 -9.41 -7.39 -6.00
C ILE A 280 -8.38 -6.35 -5.56
N GLU A 281 -7.12 -6.50 -5.97
CA GLU A 281 -6.05 -5.53 -5.70
C GLU A 281 -6.42 -4.11 -6.18
N LYS A 282 -7.05 -4.00 -7.35
CA LYS A 282 -7.54 -2.73 -7.88
C LYS A 282 -8.65 -2.12 -7.03
N LEU A 283 -9.57 -2.96 -6.52
CA LEU A 283 -10.65 -2.50 -5.65
C LEU A 283 -10.12 -2.01 -4.30
N VAL A 284 -9.12 -2.69 -3.74
CA VAL A 284 -8.41 -2.25 -2.53
C VAL A 284 -7.73 -0.91 -2.77
N ALA A 285 -6.96 -0.78 -3.85
CA ALA A 285 -6.31 0.49 -4.20
C ALA A 285 -7.31 1.63 -4.41
N ALA A 286 -8.43 1.37 -5.09
CA ALA A 286 -9.49 2.35 -5.26
C ALA A 286 -10.07 2.81 -3.91
N GLN A 287 -10.23 1.90 -2.94
CA GLN A 287 -10.70 2.27 -1.61
C GLN A 287 -9.68 3.13 -0.87
N VAL A 288 -8.39 2.76 -0.90
CA VAL A 288 -7.31 3.58 -0.32
C VAL A 288 -7.30 4.98 -0.94
N ALA A 289 -7.37 5.07 -2.26
CA ALA A 289 -7.38 6.34 -2.97
C ALA A 289 -8.59 7.21 -2.62
N ASN A 290 -9.77 6.60 -2.45
CA ASN A 290 -10.97 7.30 -1.99
C ASN A 290 -10.83 7.79 -0.55
N ASP A 291 -10.30 6.95 0.34
CA ASP A 291 -10.09 7.31 1.74
C ASP A 291 -9.09 8.46 1.86
N TRP A 292 -8.13 8.56 0.93
CA TRP A 292 -7.08 9.59 0.84
C TRP A 292 -7.25 10.54 -0.35
N ASP A 293 -8.48 10.84 -0.72
CA ASP A 293 -8.79 11.74 -1.84
C ASP A 293 -8.02 13.06 -1.75
N GLY A 294 -7.39 13.44 -2.85
CA GLY A 294 -6.55 14.62 -2.97
C GLY A 294 -5.12 14.51 -2.43
N PHE A 295 -4.69 13.37 -1.88
CA PHE A 295 -3.29 13.17 -1.52
C PHE A 295 -2.43 12.73 -2.70
N PHE A 296 -2.85 11.64 -3.38
CA PHE A 296 -2.11 10.96 -4.45
C PHE A 296 -2.25 11.67 -5.81
#